data_AF-A0A3B8STJ6-F1
#
_entry.id   AF-A0A3B8STJ6-F1
#
_cell.length_a   1.000
_cell.length_b   1.000
_cell.length_c   1.000
_cell.angle_alpha   90.00
_cell.angle_beta   90.00
_cell.angle_gamma   90.00
#
_symmetry.space_group_name_H-M   'P 1'
#
loop_
_entity.id
_entity.type
_entity.pdbx_description
1 polymer ?
#
loop_
_entity_poly.entity_id
_entity_poly.type
_entity_poly.pdbx_seq_one_letter_code
_entity_poly.pdbx_strand_id
1 'polypeptide(L)'
;DEYQDTNDIQETFISLIENNNVYMVGDVKQSIYRFRNANPYIFKNKYDAYSNNQNGIKIDLVQNFRSRSEVLDNINTVFKLIMDDEIGGAAYEQSHQMIYGNKSYISEGKTDYNYNFEILEYNLPDDKTYSKAEIEIFTIAKDIKNKVSSKYQIFDKDEKVLRDISYKDFVILLDRSADFDLYKKIFEYEGIPLTVFKELNLNNSNDIYILKNIIDY
;
A
#
# COMPACT_ATOMS: atom_id res chain seq x y z
N ASP A 1 12.79 11.78 -6.86
CA ASP A 1 12.10 10.63 -6.26
C ASP A 1 10.66 10.63 -6.72
N GLU A 2 9.97 9.50 -6.64
CA GLU A 2 8.58 9.30 -7.11
C GLU A 2 8.32 9.86 -8.53
N TYR A 3 9.30 9.69 -9.42
CA TYR A 3 9.29 10.37 -10.72
C TYR A 3 8.15 9.91 -11.64
N GLN A 4 7.59 8.71 -11.40
CA GLN A 4 6.44 8.20 -12.15
C GLN A 4 5.18 9.08 -11.98
N ASP A 5 5.09 9.87 -10.90
CA ASP A 5 3.94 10.73 -10.60
C ASP A 5 4.14 12.18 -11.08
N THR A 6 5.18 12.43 -11.88
CA THR A 6 5.48 13.75 -12.46
C THR A 6 4.44 14.12 -13.53
N ASN A 7 4.10 15.41 -13.63
CA ASN A 7 3.26 15.94 -14.71
C ASN A 7 4.09 16.69 -15.78
N ASP A 8 3.47 17.01 -16.92
CA ASP A 8 4.17 17.63 -18.06
C ASP A 8 4.80 19.00 -17.73
N ILE A 9 4.20 19.77 -16.81
CA ILE A 9 4.72 21.08 -16.39
C ILE A 9 6.00 20.89 -15.56
N GLN A 10 5.99 19.94 -14.62
CA GLN A 10 7.15 19.61 -13.80
C GLN A 10 8.30 19.07 -14.66
N GLU A 11 8.00 18.20 -15.63
CA GLU A 11 8.99 17.71 -16.60
C GLU A 11 9.58 18.84 -17.45
N THR A 12 8.74 19.75 -17.93
CA THR A 12 9.20 20.93 -18.69
C THR A 12 10.10 21.80 -17.81
N PHE A 13 9.74 22.02 -16.54
CA PHE A 13 10.58 22.77 -15.62
C PHE A 13 11.93 22.10 -15.38
N ILE A 14 11.96 20.77 -15.18
CA ILE A 14 13.19 20.00 -15.01
C ILE A 14 14.07 20.11 -16.25
N SER A 15 13.51 19.94 -17.46
CA SER A 15 14.28 20.02 -18.70
C SER A 15 14.85 21.42 -18.99
N LEU A 16 14.28 22.49 -18.44
CA LEU A 16 14.82 23.84 -18.56
C LEU A 16 16.03 24.09 -17.64
N ILE A 17 16.14 23.36 -16.53
CA ILE A 17 17.22 23.53 -15.55
C ILE A 17 18.26 22.39 -15.59
N GLU A 18 17.96 21.31 -16.30
CA GLU A 18 18.86 20.17 -16.41
C GLU A 18 20.14 20.54 -17.17
N ASN A 19 21.26 20.04 -16.66
CA ASN A 19 22.56 20.16 -17.30
C ASN A 19 23.32 18.84 -17.14
N ASN A 20 22.72 17.76 -17.68
CA ASN A 20 23.21 16.37 -17.55
C ASN A 20 23.43 15.91 -16.09
N ASN A 21 22.66 16.47 -15.16
CA ASN A 21 22.81 16.29 -13.71
C ASN A 21 21.52 15.84 -13.00
N VAL A 22 20.55 15.34 -13.77
CA VAL A 22 19.26 14.91 -13.24
C VAL A 22 19.33 13.42 -12.87
N TYR A 23 19.06 13.14 -11.60
CA TYR A 23 18.95 11.78 -11.08
C TYR A 23 17.49 11.51 -10.70
N MET A 24 16.91 10.47 -11.30
CA MET A 24 15.49 10.15 -11.20
C MET A 24 15.34 8.75 -10.61
N VAL A 25 14.42 8.62 -9.67
CA VAL A 25 14.05 7.35 -9.04
C VAL A 25 12.53 7.28 -9.08
N GLY A 26 12.00 6.11 -9.43
CA GLY A 26 10.58 5.86 -9.53
C GLY A 26 10.28 4.45 -10.03
N ASP A 27 9.01 4.10 -10.05
CA ASP A 27 8.51 2.81 -10.54
C ASP A 27 7.19 3.02 -11.28
N VAL A 28 7.14 2.73 -12.58
CA VAL A 28 5.92 2.84 -13.40
C VAL A 28 4.76 2.07 -12.78
N LYS A 29 5.03 0.93 -12.13
CA LYS A 29 4.01 0.09 -11.50
C LYS A 29 3.30 0.76 -10.32
N GLN A 30 3.89 1.81 -9.76
CA GLN A 30 3.40 2.52 -8.58
C GLN A 30 2.75 3.87 -8.93
N SER A 31 2.63 4.21 -10.22
CA SER A 31 1.96 5.44 -10.66
C SER A 31 0.45 5.35 -10.43
N ILE A 32 -0.04 5.97 -9.36
CA ILE A 32 -1.46 5.98 -8.99
C ILE A 32 -2.10 7.38 -9.00
N TYR A 33 -1.32 8.45 -9.26
CA TYR A 33 -1.80 9.84 -9.20
C TYR A 33 -2.29 10.41 -10.54
N ARG A 34 -2.71 9.57 -11.50
CA ARG A 34 -3.23 10.03 -12.80
C ARG A 34 -4.40 11.02 -12.67
N PHE A 35 -5.23 10.87 -11.63
CA PHE A 35 -6.34 11.79 -11.32
C PHE A 35 -5.87 13.22 -10.93
N ARG A 36 -4.59 13.40 -10.61
CA ARG A 36 -3.93 14.70 -10.37
C ARG A 36 -3.08 15.17 -11.55
N ASN A 37 -3.35 14.64 -12.75
CA ASN A 37 -2.62 14.90 -13.99
C ASN A 37 -1.16 14.40 -13.98
N ALA A 38 -0.82 13.41 -13.16
CA ALA A 38 0.44 12.69 -13.33
C ALA A 38 0.46 11.98 -14.68
N ASN A 39 1.59 12.04 -15.38
CA ASN A 39 1.78 11.44 -16.69
C ASN A 39 2.86 10.33 -16.62
N PRO A 40 2.48 9.06 -16.39
CA PRO A 40 3.44 7.96 -16.29
C PRO A 40 4.24 7.69 -17.56
N TYR A 41 3.76 8.17 -18.72
CA TYR A 41 4.49 8.03 -19.98
C TYR A 41 5.81 8.82 -19.97
N ILE A 42 5.94 9.86 -19.15
CA ILE A 42 7.19 10.61 -19.00
C ILE A 42 8.30 9.66 -18.50
N PHE A 43 8.03 8.94 -17.40
CA PHE A 43 8.98 7.98 -16.86
C PHE A 43 9.19 6.81 -17.83
N LYS A 44 8.10 6.24 -18.37
CA LYS A 44 8.18 5.09 -19.30
C LYS A 44 9.02 5.40 -20.54
N ASN A 45 8.81 6.56 -21.18
CA ASN A 45 9.56 6.94 -22.38
C ASN A 45 11.05 7.16 -22.07
N LYS A 46 11.40 7.78 -20.93
CA LYS A 46 12.80 7.90 -20.49
C LYS A 46 13.42 6.53 -20.18
N TYR A 47 12.67 5.66 -19.51
CA TYR A 47 13.10 4.29 -19.21
C TYR A 47 13.39 3.48 -20.48
N ASP A 48 12.50 3.54 -21.48
CA ASP A 48 12.64 2.86 -22.77
C ASP A 48 13.83 3.43 -23.57
N ALA A 49 14.01 4.75 -23.58
CA ALA A 49 15.16 5.39 -24.23
C ALA A 49 16.50 5.02 -23.56
N TYR A 50 16.55 5.06 -22.22
CA TYR A 50 17.78 4.77 -21.46
C TYR A 50 18.13 3.29 -21.52
N SER A 51 17.13 2.40 -21.63
CA SER A 51 17.34 0.97 -21.89
C SER A 51 18.04 0.71 -23.23
N ASN A 52 17.84 1.58 -24.21
CA ASN A 52 18.52 1.54 -25.51
C ASN A 52 19.84 2.34 -25.54
N ASN A 53 20.38 2.71 -24.36
CA ASN A 53 21.58 3.55 -24.21
C ASN A 53 21.47 4.92 -24.91
N GLN A 54 20.27 5.48 -24.98
CA GLN A 54 20.03 6.81 -25.56
C GLN A 54 19.81 7.82 -24.43
N ASN A 55 20.51 8.95 -24.45
CA ASN A 55 20.26 10.12 -23.59
C ASN A 55 20.36 9.92 -22.06
N GLY A 56 20.84 8.77 -21.58
CA GLY A 56 20.96 8.51 -20.15
C GLY A 56 21.40 7.09 -19.81
N ILE A 57 21.49 6.79 -18.52
CA ILE A 57 21.84 5.48 -17.97
C ILE A 57 20.64 4.96 -17.18
N LYS A 58 20.23 3.72 -17.47
CA LYS A 58 19.24 3.00 -16.67
C LYS A 58 19.93 2.14 -15.60
N ILE A 59 19.37 2.11 -14.39
CA ILE A 59 19.74 1.20 -13.33
C ILE A 59 18.47 0.52 -12.80
N ASP A 60 18.39 -0.80 -12.92
CA ASP A 60 17.26 -1.60 -12.40
C ASP A 60 17.58 -2.16 -11.01
N LEU A 61 16.70 -1.89 -10.04
CA LEU A 61 16.80 -2.41 -8.67
C LEU A 61 15.71 -3.46 -8.43
N VAL A 62 15.97 -4.69 -8.86
CA VAL A 62 14.98 -5.80 -8.84
C VAL A 62 14.90 -6.54 -7.50
N GLN A 63 15.90 -6.38 -6.63
CA GLN A 63 15.95 -7.07 -5.35
C GLN A 63 15.11 -6.33 -4.29
N ASN A 64 14.12 -7.02 -3.73
CA ASN A 64 13.30 -6.52 -2.64
C ASN A 64 13.89 -6.96 -1.29
N PHE A 65 14.25 -5.97 -0.48
CA PHE A 65 14.80 -6.17 0.87
C PHE A 65 13.77 -5.88 1.98
N ARG A 66 12.53 -5.57 1.63
CA ARG A 66 11.50 -5.10 2.58
C ARG A 66 10.66 -6.26 3.12
N SER A 67 10.28 -7.21 2.26
CA SER A 67 9.24 -8.19 2.56
C SER A 67 9.76 -9.63 2.54
N ARG A 68 8.96 -10.54 3.09
CA ARG A 68 9.14 -12.00 3.04
C ARG A 68 8.96 -12.53 1.60
N SER A 69 9.59 -13.65 1.27
CA SER A 69 9.46 -14.34 -0.03
C SER A 69 8.01 -14.59 -0.41
N GLU A 70 7.20 -15.05 0.53
CA GLU A 70 5.79 -15.39 0.38
C GLU A 70 4.99 -14.18 -0.12
N VAL A 71 5.27 -12.98 0.38
CA VAL A 71 4.60 -11.75 -0.08
C VAL A 71 4.95 -11.46 -1.55
N LEU A 72 6.22 -11.61 -1.93
CA LEU A 72 6.67 -11.38 -3.30
C LEU A 72 6.09 -12.41 -4.27
N ASP A 73 6.13 -13.69 -3.91
CA ASP A 73 5.64 -14.79 -4.74
C ASP A 73 4.14 -14.63 -5.04
N ASN A 74 3.39 -14.20 -4.03
CA ASN A 74 1.98 -13.91 -4.15
C ASN A 74 1.67 -12.72 -5.04
N ILE A 75 2.38 -11.60 -4.85
CA ILE A 75 2.25 -10.43 -5.74
C ILE A 75 2.63 -10.82 -7.16
N ASN A 76 3.74 -11.55 -7.35
CA ASN A 76 4.18 -12.00 -8.67
C ASN A 76 3.14 -12.91 -9.34
N THR A 77 2.49 -13.78 -8.58
CA THR A 77 1.44 -14.68 -9.10
C THR A 77 0.22 -13.90 -9.60
N VAL A 78 -0.23 -12.88 -8.86
CA VAL A 78 -1.38 -12.05 -9.26
C VAL A 78 -1.02 -11.17 -10.45
N PHE A 79 0.05 -10.37 -10.34
CA PHE A 79 0.36 -9.34 -11.33
C PHE A 79 0.88 -9.90 -12.66
N LYS A 80 1.47 -11.10 -12.67
CA LYS A 80 1.78 -11.80 -13.91
C LYS A 80 0.54 -12.06 -14.79
N LEU A 81 -0.64 -12.20 -14.19
CA LEU A 81 -1.88 -12.50 -14.92
C LEU A 81 -2.63 -11.25 -15.39
N ILE A 82 -2.46 -10.12 -14.70
CA ILE A 82 -3.31 -8.93 -14.90
C ILE A 82 -2.56 -7.67 -15.36
N MET A 83 -1.23 -7.67 -15.32
CA MET A 83 -0.40 -6.49 -15.62
C MET A 83 0.46 -6.72 -16.86
N ASP A 84 -0.10 -6.30 -18.00
CA ASP A 84 0.58 -6.18 -19.29
C ASP A 84 0.62 -4.72 -19.75
N ASP A 85 1.17 -4.48 -20.95
CA ASP A 85 1.27 -3.13 -21.51
C ASP A 85 -0.09 -2.49 -21.84
N GLU A 86 -1.15 -3.28 -22.02
CA GLU A 86 -2.49 -2.78 -22.38
C GLU A 86 -3.32 -2.41 -21.14
N ILE A 87 -3.40 -3.30 -20.15
CA ILE A 87 -4.24 -3.15 -18.95
C ILE A 87 -3.48 -2.45 -17.83
N GLY A 88 -2.18 -2.73 -17.68
CA GLY A 88 -1.35 -2.28 -16.57
C GLY A 88 -0.25 -1.28 -16.92
N GLY A 89 0.01 -1.06 -18.21
CA GLY A 89 1.04 -0.15 -18.71
C GLY A 89 2.48 -0.64 -18.52
N ALA A 90 2.68 -1.91 -18.12
CA ALA A 90 3.98 -2.52 -17.96
C ALA A 90 3.91 -4.04 -18.16
N ALA A 91 4.82 -4.60 -18.98
CA ALA A 91 5.02 -6.04 -19.13
C ALA A 91 5.60 -6.67 -17.84
N TYR A 92 4.73 -6.98 -16.87
CA TYR A 92 5.16 -7.44 -15.54
C TYR A 92 5.91 -8.76 -15.58
N GLU A 93 5.40 -9.73 -16.35
CA GLU A 93 5.99 -11.07 -16.47
C GLU A 93 7.41 -11.07 -17.03
N GLN A 94 7.71 -10.15 -17.95
CA GLN A 94 8.96 -10.19 -18.73
C GLN A 94 10.13 -9.56 -17.99
N SER A 95 9.92 -8.46 -17.26
CA SER A 95 11.01 -7.64 -16.75
C SER A 95 10.79 -7.00 -15.38
N HIS A 96 9.60 -7.08 -14.78
CA HIS A 96 9.29 -6.32 -13.55
C HIS A 96 8.97 -7.18 -12.32
N GLN A 97 9.16 -8.50 -12.41
CA GLN A 97 8.99 -9.38 -11.25
C GLN A 97 9.97 -9.03 -10.14
N MET A 98 9.47 -9.05 -8.90
CA MET A 98 10.30 -8.79 -7.73
C MET A 98 11.14 -10.02 -7.40
N ILE A 99 12.44 -9.79 -7.15
CA ILE A 99 13.37 -10.84 -6.73
C ILE A 99 13.57 -10.73 -5.22
N TYR A 100 13.42 -11.85 -4.51
CA TYR A 100 13.62 -11.89 -3.08
C TYR A 100 15.09 -11.63 -2.69
N GLY A 101 15.32 -10.56 -1.94
CA GLY A 101 16.65 -10.15 -1.46
C GLY A 101 16.83 -10.26 0.05
N ASN A 102 15.75 -10.26 0.84
CA ASN A 102 15.84 -10.20 2.30
C ASN A 102 16.03 -11.58 2.96
N LYS A 103 17.27 -12.06 3.06
CA LYS A 103 17.55 -13.37 3.65
C LYS A 103 17.29 -13.46 5.17
N SER A 104 17.07 -12.35 5.89
CA SER A 104 16.89 -12.36 7.35
C SER A 104 15.66 -13.17 7.79
N TYR A 105 14.61 -13.20 6.97
CA TYR A 105 13.41 -13.97 7.26
C TYR A 105 13.61 -15.50 7.16
N ILE A 106 14.69 -15.94 6.50
CA ILE A 106 15.07 -17.37 6.43
C ILE A 106 16.03 -17.72 7.58
N SER A 107 17.04 -16.87 7.83
CA SER A 107 18.08 -17.16 8.83
C SER A 107 17.65 -16.92 10.26
N GLU A 108 16.86 -15.88 10.51
CA GLU A 108 16.54 -15.37 11.85
C GLU A 108 15.03 -15.34 12.10
N GLY A 109 14.24 -14.99 11.07
CA GLY A 109 12.80 -14.79 11.16
C GLY A 109 11.94 -16.00 10.75
N LYS A 110 12.52 -17.21 10.75
CA LYS A 110 11.82 -18.43 10.34
C LYS A 110 10.85 -18.89 11.45
N THR A 111 9.62 -19.18 11.06
CA THR A 111 8.58 -19.71 11.93
C THR A 111 7.80 -20.82 11.21
N ASP A 112 6.89 -21.49 11.90
CA ASP A 112 5.99 -22.50 11.32
C ASP A 112 4.68 -21.90 10.81
N TYR A 113 4.52 -20.58 10.85
CA TYR A 113 3.30 -19.93 10.36
C TYR A 113 3.31 -19.82 8.84
N ASN A 114 2.10 -19.86 8.25
CA ASN A 114 1.90 -19.51 6.85
C ASN A 114 1.83 -17.99 6.71
N TYR A 115 2.71 -17.41 5.90
CA TYR A 115 2.77 -15.98 5.59
C TYR A 115 2.27 -15.65 4.17
N ASN A 116 1.65 -16.60 3.48
CA ASN A 116 0.99 -16.33 2.20
C ASN A 116 -0.27 -15.50 2.40
N PHE A 117 -0.74 -14.81 1.35
CA PHE A 117 -2.03 -14.14 1.44
C PHE A 117 -3.16 -15.16 1.62
N GLU A 118 -4.20 -14.72 2.31
CA GLU A 118 -5.41 -15.49 2.56
C GLU A 118 -6.57 -14.77 1.87
N ILE A 119 -7.44 -15.53 1.21
CA ILE A 119 -8.72 -15.03 0.69
C ILE A 119 -9.79 -15.42 1.70
N LEU A 120 -10.45 -14.42 2.28
CA LEU A 120 -11.56 -14.62 3.21
C LEU A 120 -12.87 -14.52 2.45
N GLU A 121 -13.57 -15.65 2.34
CA GLU A 121 -14.90 -15.72 1.74
C GLU A 121 -15.98 -15.57 2.83
N TYR A 122 -17.06 -14.88 2.49
CA TYR A 122 -18.22 -14.71 3.37
C TYR A 122 -19.51 -14.74 2.56
N ASN A 123 -20.60 -15.16 3.22
CA ASN A 123 -21.93 -15.19 2.62
C ASN A 123 -22.77 -14.02 3.14
N LEU A 124 -23.58 -13.44 2.25
CA LEU A 124 -24.56 -12.44 2.64
C LEU A 124 -25.83 -13.12 3.16
N PRO A 125 -26.35 -12.73 4.33
CA PRO A 125 -27.64 -13.20 4.81
C PRO A 125 -28.79 -12.80 3.87
N ASP A 126 -29.68 -13.74 3.55
CA ASP A 126 -30.85 -13.48 2.69
C ASP A 126 -31.81 -12.44 3.28
N ASP A 127 -31.87 -12.38 4.61
CA ASP A 127 -32.71 -11.47 5.39
C ASP A 127 -32.16 -10.03 5.45
N LYS A 128 -30.96 -9.79 4.90
CA LYS A 128 -30.25 -8.50 4.93
C LYS A 128 -30.10 -7.92 6.34
N THR A 129 -30.01 -8.77 7.36
CA THR A 129 -29.85 -8.33 8.75
C THR A 129 -28.57 -7.51 8.95
N TYR A 130 -27.50 -7.84 8.21
CA TYR A 130 -26.24 -7.10 8.22
C TYR A 130 -25.86 -6.65 6.81
N SER A 131 -25.27 -5.46 6.73
CA SER A 131 -24.66 -4.96 5.51
C SER A 131 -23.38 -5.72 5.17
N LYS A 132 -23.00 -5.68 3.89
CA LYS A 132 -21.73 -6.23 3.40
C LYS A 132 -20.53 -5.67 4.19
N ALA A 133 -20.50 -4.35 4.40
CA ALA A 133 -19.42 -3.68 5.11
C ALA A 133 -19.32 -4.16 6.57
N GLU A 134 -20.45 -4.32 7.27
CA GLU A 134 -20.44 -4.88 8.64
C GLU A 134 -19.83 -6.29 8.66
N ILE A 135 -20.24 -7.17 7.75
CA ILE A 135 -19.72 -8.54 7.67
C ILE A 135 -18.20 -8.54 7.40
N GLU A 136 -17.73 -7.73 6.45
CA GLU A 136 -16.30 -7.60 6.13
C GLU A 136 -15.51 -7.10 7.35
N ILE A 137 -15.98 -6.03 8.01
CA ILE A 137 -15.30 -5.42 9.15
C ILE A 137 -15.23 -6.38 10.33
N PHE A 138 -16.33 -7.08 10.66
CA PHE A 138 -16.33 -8.11 11.71
C PHE A 138 -15.39 -9.27 11.38
N THR A 139 -15.33 -9.67 10.11
CA THR A 139 -14.43 -10.73 9.65
C THR A 139 -12.96 -10.33 9.86
N ILE A 140 -12.59 -9.11 9.47
CA ILE A 140 -11.24 -8.55 9.68
C ILE A 140 -10.92 -8.44 11.18
N ALA A 141 -11.84 -7.88 11.97
CA ALA A 141 -11.64 -7.71 13.41
C ALA A 141 -11.43 -9.05 14.12
N LYS A 142 -12.20 -10.07 13.74
CA LYS A 142 -12.06 -11.44 14.27
C LYS A 142 -10.73 -12.06 13.90
N ASP A 143 -10.28 -11.91 12.65
CA ASP A 143 -8.97 -12.40 12.21
C ASP A 143 -7.82 -11.77 13.01
N ILE A 144 -7.83 -10.44 13.16
CA ILE A 144 -6.84 -9.71 13.96
C ILE A 144 -6.84 -10.21 15.41
N LYS A 145 -8.01 -10.32 16.05
CA LYS A 145 -8.13 -10.82 17.43
C LYS A 145 -7.61 -12.26 17.56
N ASN A 146 -7.89 -13.12 16.59
CA ASN A 146 -7.39 -14.49 16.59
C ASN A 146 -5.86 -14.52 16.48
N LYS A 147 -5.27 -13.73 15.59
CA LYS A 147 -3.80 -13.63 15.43
C LYS A 147 -3.12 -13.09 16.70
N VAL A 148 -3.70 -12.07 17.35
CA VAL A 148 -3.17 -11.52 18.61
C VAL A 148 -3.32 -12.51 19.77
N SER A 149 -4.50 -13.12 19.94
CA SER A 149 -4.76 -14.06 21.05
C SER A 149 -3.98 -15.38 20.93
N SER A 150 -3.72 -15.84 19.71
CA SER A 150 -2.87 -17.01 19.43
C SER A 150 -1.37 -16.73 19.49
N LYS A 151 -0.98 -15.48 19.81
CA LYS A 151 0.42 -15.04 19.88
C LYS A 151 1.19 -15.32 18.59
N TYR A 152 0.54 -15.04 17.46
CA TYR A 152 1.13 -15.20 16.14
C TYR A 152 2.51 -14.52 16.07
N GLN A 153 3.52 -15.22 15.56
CA GLN A 153 4.90 -14.72 15.60
C GLN A 153 5.22 -13.87 14.37
N ILE A 154 5.84 -12.73 14.60
CA ILE A 154 6.42 -11.87 13.56
C ILE A 154 7.91 -11.62 13.82
N PHE A 155 8.64 -11.28 12.76
CA PHE A 155 10.05 -10.95 12.85
C PHE A 155 10.23 -9.43 12.80
N ASP A 156 10.78 -8.88 13.88
CA ASP A 156 11.13 -7.47 13.97
C ASP A 156 12.53 -7.26 13.36
N LYS A 157 12.59 -6.56 12.24
CA LYS A 157 13.84 -6.40 11.47
C LYS A 157 14.84 -5.47 12.16
N ASP A 158 14.35 -4.54 12.98
CA ASP A 158 15.19 -3.50 13.59
C ASP A 158 15.84 -4.07 14.86
N GLU A 159 15.07 -4.82 15.64
CA GLU A 159 15.56 -5.52 16.84
C GLU A 159 16.16 -6.90 16.54
N LYS A 160 15.90 -7.45 15.33
CA LYS A 160 16.30 -8.80 14.89
C LYS A 160 15.80 -9.92 15.81
N VAL A 161 14.57 -9.79 16.29
CA VAL A 161 13.95 -10.78 17.18
C VAL A 161 12.62 -11.26 16.63
N LEU A 162 12.29 -12.50 16.95
CA LEU A 162 10.92 -13.00 16.84
C LEU A 162 10.14 -12.55 18.07
N ARG A 163 8.96 -11.97 17.83
CA ARG A 163 8.07 -11.53 18.90
C ARG A 163 6.62 -11.80 18.55
N ASP A 164 5.79 -11.85 19.58
CA ASP A 164 4.34 -11.90 19.45
C ASP A 164 3.85 -10.66 18.68
N ILE A 165 2.89 -10.88 17.79
CA ILE A 165 2.21 -9.82 17.06
C ILE A 165 1.41 -8.95 18.02
N SER A 166 1.33 -7.66 17.69
CA SER A 166 0.57 -6.67 18.44
C SER A 166 -0.29 -5.83 17.50
N TYR A 167 -1.28 -5.11 18.03
CA TYR A 167 -2.21 -4.33 17.19
C TYR A 167 -1.51 -3.29 16.29
N LYS A 168 -0.35 -2.75 16.70
CA LYS A 168 0.44 -1.80 15.90
C LYS A 168 1.06 -2.40 14.65
N ASP A 169 1.12 -3.74 14.55
CA ASP A 169 1.72 -4.45 13.42
C ASP A 169 0.71 -4.66 12.26
N PHE A 170 -0.55 -4.28 12.47
CA PHE A 170 -1.61 -4.37 11.46
C PHE A 170 -1.85 -3.02 10.79
N VAL A 171 -2.15 -3.07 9.49
CA VAL A 171 -2.67 -1.95 8.71
C VAL A 171 -3.83 -2.44 7.85
N ILE A 172 -4.89 -1.63 7.76
CA ILE A 172 -6.06 -1.89 6.93
C ILE A 172 -6.05 -0.84 5.82
N LEU A 173 -5.95 -1.29 4.58
CA LEU A 173 -5.95 -0.43 3.40
C LEU A 173 -7.30 -0.53 2.70
N LEU A 174 -7.92 0.62 2.45
CA LEU A 174 -9.22 0.76 1.78
C LEU A 174 -9.08 1.76 0.65
N ASP A 175 -9.78 1.54 -0.47
CA ASP A 175 -9.78 2.45 -1.61
C ASP A 175 -10.55 3.75 -1.33
N ARG A 176 -11.53 3.71 -0.42
CA ARG A 176 -12.43 4.81 -0.09
C ARG A 176 -12.61 4.96 1.42
N SER A 177 -12.90 6.18 1.84
CA SER A 177 -13.12 6.53 3.25
C SER A 177 -14.56 6.37 3.74
N ALA A 178 -15.44 5.77 2.93
CA ALA A 178 -16.88 5.73 3.21
C ALA A 178 -17.21 4.99 4.51
N ASP A 179 -16.51 3.89 4.77
CA ASP A 179 -16.81 3.00 5.90
C ASP A 179 -15.94 3.27 7.14
N PHE A 180 -15.12 4.33 7.15
CA PHE A 180 -14.18 4.62 8.24
C PHE A 180 -14.87 4.75 9.61
N ASP A 181 -16.02 5.41 9.65
CA ASP A 181 -16.79 5.57 10.89
C ASP A 181 -17.39 4.24 11.38
N LEU A 182 -17.73 3.34 10.44
CA LEU A 182 -18.21 2.00 10.75
C LEU A 182 -17.09 1.11 11.29
N TYR A 183 -15.90 1.16 10.68
CA TYR A 183 -14.68 0.52 11.19
C TYR A 183 -14.42 0.96 12.64
N LYS A 184 -14.46 2.27 12.91
CA LYS A 184 -14.25 2.79 14.27
C LYS A 184 -15.24 2.20 15.28
N LYS A 185 -16.54 2.22 14.95
CA LYS A 185 -17.59 1.68 15.84
C LYS A 185 -17.41 0.18 16.13
N ILE A 186 -17.16 -0.62 15.10
CA ILE A 186 -17.03 -2.08 15.25
C ILE A 186 -15.73 -2.43 15.98
N PHE A 187 -14.62 -1.76 15.66
CA PHE A 187 -13.34 -2.02 16.34
C PHE A 187 -13.40 -1.63 17.82
N GLU A 188 -14.06 -0.50 18.15
CA GLU A 188 -14.32 -0.10 19.53
C GLU A 188 -15.19 -1.13 20.27
N TYR A 189 -16.26 -1.62 19.62
CA TYR A 189 -17.10 -2.69 20.16
C TYR A 189 -16.33 -3.99 20.41
N GLU A 190 -15.43 -4.37 19.49
CA GLU A 190 -14.60 -5.57 19.60
C GLU A 190 -13.42 -5.43 20.58
N GLY A 191 -13.18 -4.23 21.11
CA GLY A 191 -12.07 -3.89 22.01
C GLY A 191 -10.71 -3.80 21.30
N ILE A 192 -10.69 -3.48 20.00
CA ILE A 192 -9.47 -3.35 19.19
C ILE A 192 -9.11 -1.87 19.04
N PRO A 193 -7.88 -1.45 19.40
CA PRO A 193 -7.45 -0.07 19.18
C PRO A 193 -7.32 0.22 17.67
N LEU A 194 -7.92 1.32 17.21
CA LEU A 194 -7.89 1.75 15.82
C LEU A 194 -7.52 3.24 15.70
N THR A 195 -6.55 3.55 14.84
CA THR A 195 -6.25 4.92 14.41
C THR A 195 -6.64 5.05 12.95
N VAL A 196 -7.49 6.04 12.63
CA VAL A 196 -7.97 6.28 11.27
C VAL A 196 -7.30 7.53 10.72
N PHE A 197 -6.61 7.40 9.59
CA PHE A 197 -6.01 8.53 8.87
C PHE A 197 -7.00 9.05 7.83
N LYS A 198 -7.60 10.22 8.11
CA LYS A 198 -8.58 10.88 7.24
C LYS A 198 -8.34 12.38 7.23
N GLU A 199 -8.44 12.99 6.05
CA GLU A 199 -8.55 14.45 5.95
C GLU A 199 -9.95 14.89 6.41
N LEU A 200 -10.00 15.68 7.48
CA LEU A 200 -11.24 16.25 8.00
C LEU A 200 -11.31 17.73 7.63
N ASN A 201 -12.42 18.13 7.02
CA ASN A 201 -12.75 19.55 6.91
C ASN A 201 -13.14 20.06 8.30
N LEU A 202 -12.29 20.93 8.87
CA LEU A 202 -12.49 21.52 10.20
C LEU A 202 -13.85 22.20 10.34
N ASN A 203 -14.39 22.78 9.26
CA ASN A 203 -15.59 23.62 9.29
C ASN A 203 -16.89 22.95 9.79
N ASN A 204 -16.92 21.61 9.94
CA ASN A 204 -18.12 20.86 10.32
C ASN A 204 -18.00 20.09 11.64
N SER A 205 -16.96 20.31 12.46
CA SER A 205 -16.92 19.69 13.79
C SER A 205 -17.86 20.42 14.75
N ASN A 206 -18.64 19.66 15.53
CA ASN A 206 -19.45 20.23 16.62
C ASN A 206 -18.61 21.09 17.56
N ASP A 207 -17.33 20.73 17.73
CA ASP A 207 -16.36 21.48 18.53
C ASP A 207 -16.14 22.89 17.99
N ILE A 208 -16.08 23.07 16.67
CA ILE A 208 -15.93 24.40 16.05
C ILE A 208 -17.21 25.22 16.17
N TYR A 209 -18.39 24.60 16.08
CA TYR A 209 -19.65 25.28 16.38
C TYR A 209 -19.73 25.71 17.84
N ILE A 210 -19.29 24.87 18.79
CA ILE A 210 -19.24 25.19 20.21
C ILE A 210 -18.26 26.34 20.47
N LEU A 211 -17.04 26.25 19.94
CA LEU A 211 -16.03 27.31 20.07
C LEU A 211 -16.51 28.63 19.46
N LYS A 212 -17.12 28.58 18.28
CA LYS A 212 -17.72 29.76 17.65
C LYS A 212 -18.81 30.37 18.53
N ASN A 213 -19.73 29.56 19.06
CA ASN A 213 -20.78 30.04 19.96
C ASN A 213 -20.24 30.64 21.27
N ILE A 214 -19.10 30.16 21.76
CA ILE A 214 -18.42 30.72 22.94
C ILE A 214 -17.73 32.06 22.61
N ILE A 215 -17.14 32.19 21.42
CA ILE A 215 -16.44 33.41 20.98
C ILE A 215 -17.42 34.51 20.55
N ASP A 216 -18.56 34.15 19.98
CA ASP A 216 -19.59 35.08 19.51
C ASP A 216 -20.43 35.68 20.67
N TYR A 217 -20.12 35.35 21.94
CA TYR A 217 -20.75 35.86 23.17
C TYR A 217 -19.84 36.85 23.91
#